data_AF-A0A358NHC9-F1
#
_entry.id   AF-A0A358NHC9-F1
#
_cell.length_a   1.000
_cell.length_b   1.000
_cell.length_c   1.000
_cell.angle_alpha   90.00
_cell.angle_beta   90.00
_cell.angle_gamma   90.00
#
_symmetry.space_group_name_H-M   'P 1'
#
loop_
_entity.id
_entity.type
_entity.pdbx_description
1 polymer ?
#
loop_
_entity_poly.entity_id
_entity_poly.type
_entity_poly.pdbx_seq_one_letter_code
_entity_poly.pdbx_strand_id
1 'polypeptide(L)'
;MLFITAENLKPGMILAMDLTVYNNYNFKTLLLSKGQPLSGVYISKIISNNISGAYVKNEEKCNKFSYKSIEDEFEAAVLTRIKDVFYKYKLNSGKFDMRLLRQISILADDLIEETIYNRTLWYNTLEFSNSHDYVFQHCLNVAILSISLGNSLQLSAHRLHELAVTALLHDISMLMIPEEILYKQEPLSEDEFELVKMHPLTAINELRSFVSNDILMGIACHHEHVDGTGYPHGLSNGQIHLFGKILAVCDVYQALNTKFVYRNTWKPSQIVSYLLENINSKLDYEITRQFLKDIIVYPVGSYVKLNKGKNAIIVQNNSGSCLRPVVRPISSRDNFQEDINLIDAENQDIEITEKGHTFQYIVSACLCGEKTRYDGKVSVSEKIKKLVDEGKALMVCPEVEAGLKTPRLPCEIKNGRVINISSDDKTDYFVNGAMKTLKTAQKYGIKKAILKEKSPSCGSSCIYDGTFNKKLIPGEGITTRLLRLNGIEVISDEEYEERA
;
A
#
# COMPACT_ATOMS: atom_id res chain seq x y z
N MET A 1 -10.21 -16.22 14.04
CA MET A 1 -10.31 -14.78 13.67
C MET A 1 -9.73 -14.64 12.28
N LEU A 2 -10.38 -13.86 11.44
CA LEU A 2 -9.98 -13.62 10.06
C LEU A 2 -9.53 -12.17 9.96
N PHE A 3 -8.39 -11.92 9.32
CA PHE A 3 -8.02 -10.57 8.94
C PHE A 3 -8.77 -10.22 7.65
N ILE A 4 -9.53 -9.13 7.68
CA ILE A 4 -10.28 -8.62 6.55
C ILE A 4 -9.73 -7.24 6.26
N THR A 5 -9.29 -6.98 5.01
CA THR A 5 -8.74 -5.69 4.65
C THR A 5 -9.78 -4.59 4.84
N ALA A 6 -9.33 -3.35 5.09
CA ALA A 6 -10.21 -2.30 5.58
C ALA A 6 -11.36 -1.99 4.62
N GLU A 7 -11.09 -2.08 3.32
CA GLU A 7 -12.05 -1.90 2.23
C GLU A 7 -13.10 -3.03 2.13
N ASN A 8 -12.97 -4.09 2.91
CA ASN A 8 -13.80 -5.30 2.88
C ASN A 8 -14.48 -5.63 4.20
N LEU A 9 -14.23 -4.83 5.23
CA LEU A 9 -14.96 -4.96 6.47
C LEU A 9 -16.43 -4.65 6.21
N LYS A 10 -17.32 -5.49 6.74
CA LYS A 10 -18.77 -5.31 6.62
C LYS A 10 -19.38 -4.94 7.98
N PRO A 11 -20.42 -4.09 7.99
CA PRO A 11 -21.19 -3.86 9.21
C PRO A 11 -21.67 -5.19 9.81
N GLY A 12 -21.58 -5.33 11.13
CA GLY A 12 -21.93 -6.55 11.87
C GLY A 12 -20.74 -7.49 12.18
N MET A 13 -19.62 -7.37 11.47
CA MET A 13 -18.41 -8.14 11.81
C MET A 13 -17.87 -7.75 13.18
N ILE A 14 -17.57 -8.71 14.06
CA ILE A 14 -17.12 -8.41 15.43
C ILE A 14 -15.60 -8.34 15.50
N LEU A 15 -15.03 -7.20 15.89
CA LEU A 15 -13.59 -7.06 16.13
C LEU A 15 -13.05 -8.15 17.06
N ALA A 16 -12.01 -8.85 16.63
CA ALA A 16 -11.32 -9.87 17.42
C ALA A 16 -10.12 -9.30 18.18
N MET A 17 -9.67 -8.09 17.85
CA MET A 17 -8.54 -7.38 18.47
C MET A 17 -8.85 -5.88 18.62
N ASP A 18 -8.12 -5.19 19.48
CA ASP A 18 -8.18 -3.73 19.56
C ASP A 18 -7.55 -3.12 18.30
N LEU A 19 -8.10 -2.00 17.84
CA LEU A 19 -7.49 -1.17 16.81
C LEU A 19 -7.08 0.16 17.43
N THR A 20 -5.84 0.58 17.17
CA THR A 20 -5.26 1.81 17.70
C THR A 20 -4.77 2.69 16.56
N VAL A 21 -4.86 4.00 16.74
CA VAL A 21 -4.32 5.01 15.81
C VAL A 21 -3.33 5.90 16.54
N TYR A 22 -2.35 6.39 15.80
CA TYR A 22 -1.33 7.31 16.31
C TYR A 22 -1.62 8.72 15.79
N ASN A 23 -1.46 9.73 16.65
CA ASN A 23 -1.55 11.13 16.23
C ASN A 23 -0.19 11.63 15.70
N ASN A 24 -0.11 12.88 15.24
CA ASN A 24 1.11 13.50 14.71
C ASN A 24 2.26 13.63 15.72
N TYR A 25 2.07 13.23 16.98
CA TYR A 25 3.04 13.24 18.06
C TYR A 25 3.32 11.82 18.60
N ASN A 26 2.94 10.78 17.85
CA ASN A 26 3.14 9.36 18.20
C ASN A 26 2.44 8.90 19.50
N PHE A 27 1.35 9.56 19.91
CA PHE A 27 0.54 9.07 21.02
C PHE A 27 -0.47 8.01 20.56
N LYS A 28 -0.32 6.79 21.08
CA LYS A 28 -1.22 5.66 20.87
C LYS A 28 -2.61 5.95 21.44
N THR A 29 -3.62 6.02 20.58
CA THR A 29 -5.01 6.23 20.95
C THR A 29 -5.86 5.04 20.50
N LEU A 30 -6.64 4.45 21.40
CA LEU A 30 -7.58 3.37 21.06
C LEU A 30 -8.64 3.90 20.08
N LEU A 31 -8.68 3.33 18.87
CA LEU A 31 -9.66 3.64 17.84
C LEU A 31 -10.94 2.84 18.06
N LEU A 32 -10.81 1.51 18.20
CA LEU A 32 -11.90 0.56 18.41
C LEU A 32 -11.47 -0.56 19.34
N SER A 33 -12.34 -1.01 20.23
CA SER A 33 -12.02 -2.07 21.19
C SER A 33 -12.42 -3.46 20.66
N LYS A 34 -11.64 -4.47 21.00
CA LYS A 34 -11.93 -5.88 20.82
C LYS A 34 -13.34 -6.21 21.31
N GLY A 35 -14.06 -6.99 20.51
CA GLY A 35 -15.44 -7.36 20.77
C GLY A 35 -16.47 -6.36 20.24
N GLN A 36 -16.07 -5.21 19.70
CA GLN A 36 -17.01 -4.29 19.06
C GLN A 36 -17.51 -4.84 17.72
N PRO A 37 -18.84 -4.88 17.49
CA PRO A 37 -19.37 -5.03 16.15
C PRO A 37 -19.02 -3.80 15.32
N LEU A 38 -18.44 -4.03 14.14
CA LEU A 38 -18.11 -3.00 13.18
C LEU A 38 -19.42 -2.39 12.64
N SER A 39 -19.53 -1.07 12.70
CA SER A 39 -20.50 -0.29 11.94
C SER A 39 -19.79 0.27 10.70
N GLY A 40 -20.48 0.71 9.65
CA GLY A 40 -19.77 1.35 8.54
C GLY A 40 -19.03 2.63 8.96
N VAL A 41 -19.47 3.33 10.02
CA VAL A 41 -18.68 4.41 10.65
C VAL A 41 -17.33 3.90 11.17
N TYR A 42 -17.29 2.73 11.80
CA TYR A 42 -16.05 2.12 12.27
C TYR A 42 -15.18 1.66 11.10
N ILE A 43 -15.78 1.13 10.04
CA ILE A 43 -15.07 0.71 8.83
C ILE A 43 -14.48 1.91 8.10
N SER A 44 -15.24 2.98 7.92
CA SER A 44 -14.74 4.24 7.38
C SER A 44 -13.63 4.84 8.25
N LYS A 45 -13.69 4.71 9.58
CA LYS A 45 -12.58 5.10 10.47
C LYS A 45 -11.33 4.26 10.22
N ILE A 46 -11.47 2.95 10.03
CA ILE A 46 -10.33 2.06 9.71
C ILE A 46 -9.70 2.48 8.38
N ILE A 47 -10.51 2.62 7.34
CA ILE A 47 -10.07 3.03 5.99
C ILE A 47 -9.41 4.42 6.01
N SER A 48 -10.05 5.41 6.65
CA SER A 48 -9.57 6.79 6.66
C SER A 48 -8.34 7.04 7.52
N ASN A 49 -8.02 6.11 8.44
CA ASN A 49 -6.76 6.13 9.19
C ASN A 49 -5.69 5.26 8.53
N ASN A 50 -5.86 4.85 7.27
CA ASN A 50 -4.95 3.98 6.52
C ASN A 50 -4.68 2.62 7.20
N ILE A 51 -5.51 2.20 8.14
CA ILE A 51 -5.38 0.88 8.74
C ILE A 51 -5.67 -0.14 7.63
N SER A 52 -4.74 -1.09 7.43
CA SER A 52 -4.80 -2.08 6.35
C SER A 52 -6.01 -3.02 6.43
N GLY A 53 -6.56 -3.22 7.62
CA GLY A 53 -7.72 -4.06 7.87
C GLY A 53 -8.00 -4.26 9.35
N ALA A 54 -8.93 -5.16 9.65
CA ALA A 54 -9.23 -5.54 11.01
C ALA A 54 -9.42 -7.04 11.13
N TYR A 55 -9.05 -7.56 12.29
CA TYR A 55 -9.40 -8.90 12.67
C TYR A 55 -10.84 -8.98 13.12
N VAL A 56 -11.59 -9.90 12.55
CA VAL A 56 -12.98 -10.15 12.90
C VAL A 56 -13.16 -11.57 13.43
N LYS A 57 -14.08 -11.75 14.38
CA LYS A 57 -14.50 -13.07 14.88
C LYS A 57 -15.24 -13.79 13.76
N ASN A 58 -15.00 -15.09 13.64
CA ASN A 58 -15.69 -15.97 12.70
C ASN A 58 -16.49 -16.99 13.53
N GLU A 59 -17.77 -17.18 13.24
CA GLU A 59 -18.61 -18.18 13.94
C GLU A 59 -18.35 -19.61 13.45
N GLU A 60 -17.72 -19.78 12.28
CA GLU A 60 -17.37 -21.10 11.75
C GLU A 60 -15.87 -21.37 11.73
N LYS A 61 -15.56 -22.62 12.11
CA LYS A 61 -14.21 -23.18 12.28
C LYS A 61 -13.33 -22.90 11.06
N CYS A 62 -12.37 -21.99 11.21
CA CYS A 62 -11.13 -22.05 10.44
C CYS A 62 -10.00 -21.32 11.18
N ASN A 63 -8.78 -21.78 10.90
CA ASN A 63 -7.57 -21.69 11.70
C ASN A 63 -7.19 -20.27 12.17
N LYS A 64 -6.45 -20.21 13.28
CA LYS A 64 -5.88 -18.98 13.85
C LYS A 64 -4.96 -18.31 12.82
N PHE A 65 -5.45 -17.29 12.12
CA PHE A 65 -4.60 -16.38 11.36
C PHE A 65 -4.10 -15.28 12.28
N SER A 66 -2.78 -15.15 12.36
CA SER A 66 -2.03 -14.13 13.11
C SER A 66 -1.21 -13.33 12.10
N TYR A 67 -1.87 -12.43 11.38
CA TYR A 67 -1.28 -11.31 10.65
C TYR A 67 -0.83 -10.17 11.59
N LYS A 68 0.37 -10.24 12.16
CA LYS A 68 0.93 -9.04 12.80
C LYS A 68 1.50 -8.17 11.68
N SER A 69 0.76 -7.13 11.28
CA SER A 69 1.37 -6.04 10.52
C SER A 69 2.42 -5.39 11.42
N ILE A 70 3.55 -5.03 10.83
CA ILE A 70 4.42 -3.99 11.37
C ILE A 70 3.52 -2.79 11.68
N GLU A 71 3.57 -2.24 12.89
CA GLU A 71 2.75 -1.08 13.22
C GLU A 71 3.14 0.08 12.28
N ASP A 72 2.17 0.78 11.66
CA ASP A 72 2.41 1.90 10.72
C ASP A 72 3.38 2.97 11.30
N GLU A 73 3.51 3.02 12.63
CA GLU A 73 4.48 3.84 13.36
C GLU A 73 5.95 3.41 13.14
N PHE A 74 6.23 2.11 13.17
CA PHE A 74 7.57 1.59 12.91
C PHE A 74 7.99 1.89 11.46
N GLU A 75 7.07 1.70 10.52
CA GLU A 75 7.28 1.98 9.10
C GLU A 75 7.71 3.45 8.87
N ALA A 76 6.96 4.40 9.43
CA ALA A 76 7.27 5.83 9.34
C ALA A 76 8.56 6.22 10.08
N ALA A 77 8.84 5.59 11.23
CA ALA A 77 10.03 5.84 12.01
C ALA A 77 11.30 5.35 11.29
N VAL A 78 11.26 4.14 10.73
CA VAL A 78 12.33 3.54 9.94
C VAL A 78 12.63 4.39 8.71
N LEU A 79 11.59 4.82 7.98
CA LEU A 79 11.76 5.70 6.82
C LEU A 79 12.43 7.02 7.18
N THR A 80 12.00 7.66 8.25
CA THR A 80 12.61 8.91 8.72
C THR A 80 14.10 8.71 9.03
N ARG A 81 14.45 7.59 9.67
CA ARG A 81 15.85 7.29 10.03
C ARG A 81 16.73 7.02 8.81
N ILE A 82 16.27 6.25 7.83
CA ILE A 82 17.07 6.02 6.61
C ILE A 82 17.20 7.30 5.79
N LYS A 83 16.12 8.09 5.66
CA LYS A 83 16.13 9.43 5.04
C LYS A 83 17.20 10.31 5.67
N ASP A 84 17.23 10.39 6.99
CA ASP A 84 18.19 11.22 7.72
C ASP A 84 19.64 10.84 7.42
N VAL A 85 19.95 9.54 7.32
CA VAL A 85 21.30 9.08 6.95
C VAL A 85 21.65 9.52 5.53
N PHE A 86 20.75 9.26 4.59
CA PHE A 86 20.93 9.54 3.17
C PHE A 86 21.07 11.05 2.90
N TYR A 87 20.25 11.88 3.54
CA TYR A 87 20.37 13.34 3.44
C TYR A 87 21.67 13.85 4.07
N LYS A 88 22.08 13.35 5.23
CA LYS A 88 23.36 13.75 5.84
C LYS A 88 24.55 13.36 4.97
N TYR A 89 24.51 12.19 4.35
CA TYR A 89 25.50 11.76 3.37
C TYR A 89 25.58 12.71 2.17
N LYS A 90 24.42 13.04 1.55
CA LYS A 90 24.35 14.00 0.43
C LYS A 90 24.86 15.39 0.82
N LEU A 91 24.44 15.91 1.98
CA LEU A 91 24.86 17.22 2.50
C LEU A 91 26.35 17.29 2.81
N ASN A 92 26.97 16.17 3.19
CA ASN A 92 28.40 16.06 3.41
C ASN A 92 29.20 15.77 2.12
N SER A 93 28.62 16.11 0.96
CA SER A 93 29.22 15.90 -0.36
C SER A 93 29.62 14.44 -0.63
N GLY A 94 28.83 13.49 -0.13
CA GLY A 94 29.07 12.07 -0.31
C GLY A 94 30.14 11.48 0.62
N LYS A 95 30.58 12.21 1.66
CA LYS A 95 31.53 11.65 2.64
C LYS A 95 30.82 10.86 3.73
N PHE A 96 31.11 9.57 3.81
CA PHE A 96 30.59 8.69 4.85
C PHE A 96 31.42 8.75 6.15
N ASP A 97 30.79 8.52 7.30
CA ASP A 97 31.47 8.53 8.60
C ASP A 97 30.91 7.47 9.57
N MET A 98 31.61 7.26 10.69
CA MET A 98 31.22 6.28 11.73
C MET A 98 29.87 6.59 12.40
N ARG A 99 29.41 7.84 12.40
CA ARG A 99 28.10 8.20 13.00
C ARG A 99 26.97 7.74 12.10
N LEU A 100 27.12 7.88 10.78
CA LEU A 100 26.19 7.35 9.79
C LEU A 100 26.17 5.81 9.85
N LEU A 101 27.34 5.16 9.92
CA LEU A 101 27.41 3.71 10.07
C LEU A 101 26.65 3.22 11.31
N ARG A 102 26.84 3.88 12.45
CA ARG A 102 26.15 3.51 13.69
C ARG A 102 24.63 3.62 13.55
N GLN A 103 24.13 4.66 12.88
CA GLN A 103 22.69 4.82 12.64
C GLN A 103 22.12 3.70 11.77
N ILE A 104 22.83 3.35 10.69
CA ILE A 104 22.47 2.24 9.79
C ILE A 104 22.54 0.89 10.50
N SER A 105 23.57 0.66 11.30
CA SER A 105 23.74 -0.58 12.06
C SER A 105 22.59 -0.82 13.04
N ILE A 106 22.19 0.22 13.80
CA ILE A 106 21.03 0.13 14.70
C ILE A 106 19.74 -0.10 13.89
N LEU A 107 19.58 0.60 12.76
CA LEU A 107 18.42 0.39 11.89
C LEU A 107 18.35 -1.05 11.35
N ALA A 108 19.49 -1.63 10.98
CA ALA A 108 19.58 -3.01 10.53
C ALA A 108 19.13 -3.99 11.63
N ASP A 109 19.59 -3.81 12.87
CA ASP A 109 19.16 -4.63 14.01
C ASP A 109 17.65 -4.55 14.23
N ASP A 110 17.09 -3.33 14.24
CA ASP A 110 15.65 -3.11 14.43
C ASP A 110 14.84 -3.78 13.31
N LEU A 111 15.30 -3.66 12.05
CA LEU A 111 14.64 -4.32 10.91
C LEU A 111 14.71 -5.83 10.99
N ILE A 112 15.82 -6.39 11.47
CA ILE A 112 15.98 -7.83 11.64
C ILE A 112 15.00 -8.34 12.70
N GLU A 113 14.94 -7.68 13.86
CA GLU A 113 14.01 -8.05 14.93
C GLU A 113 12.57 -8.04 14.43
N GLU A 114 12.15 -6.94 13.78
CA GLU A 114 10.79 -6.79 13.30
C GLU A 114 10.44 -7.77 12.16
N THR A 115 11.36 -7.99 11.22
CA THR A 115 11.15 -8.88 10.07
C THR A 115 11.06 -10.34 10.51
N ILE A 116 11.93 -10.78 11.42
CA ILE A 116 11.92 -12.16 11.94
C ILE A 116 10.69 -12.39 12.83
N TYR A 117 10.31 -11.43 13.66
CA TYR A 117 9.21 -11.57 14.60
C TYR A 117 7.84 -11.67 13.90
N ASN A 118 7.62 -10.92 12.82
CA ASN A 118 6.32 -10.88 12.15
C ASN A 118 6.09 -11.98 11.09
N ARG A 119 7.12 -12.79 10.75
CA ARG A 119 7.09 -14.01 9.90
C ARG A 119 6.35 -13.92 8.55
N THR A 120 5.89 -12.74 8.15
CA THR A 120 5.03 -12.57 6.98
C THR A 120 5.58 -11.39 6.20
N LEU A 121 6.22 -11.71 5.08
CA LEU A 121 6.75 -10.75 4.13
C LEU A 121 5.71 -9.67 3.81
N TRP A 122 6.08 -8.44 4.15
CA TRP A 122 5.38 -7.25 3.72
C TRP A 122 5.40 -7.18 2.18
N TYR A 123 4.21 -7.16 1.56
CA TYR A 123 4.05 -6.96 0.11
C TYR A 123 3.65 -5.52 -0.24
N ASN A 124 3.35 -4.68 0.74
CA ASN A 124 3.09 -3.26 0.46
C ASN A 124 4.37 -2.45 0.56
N THR A 125 5.49 -2.98 -0.01
CA THR A 125 6.71 -2.24 -0.33
C THR A 125 6.46 -0.76 -0.22
N LEU A 126 6.83 -0.17 0.92
CA LEU A 126 6.32 1.11 1.42
C LEU A 126 5.92 2.08 0.30
N GLU A 127 4.68 2.10 -0.23
CA GLU A 127 4.41 2.89 -1.46
C GLU A 127 4.13 4.35 -1.12
N PHE A 128 5.17 5.18 -1.10
CA PHE A 128 5.03 6.62 -0.93
C PHE A 128 4.93 7.32 -2.30
N SER A 129 3.98 8.25 -2.39
CA SER A 129 3.64 8.96 -3.62
C SER A 129 4.63 10.06 -4.04
N ASN A 130 5.81 10.14 -3.41
CA ASN A 130 6.80 11.18 -3.69
C ASN A 130 7.98 10.60 -4.49
N SER A 131 8.16 11.06 -5.72
CA SER A 131 9.24 10.62 -6.61
C SER A 131 10.64 10.88 -6.06
N HIS A 132 10.81 11.91 -5.22
CA HIS A 132 12.11 12.27 -4.62
C HIS A 132 12.51 11.33 -3.48
N ASP A 133 11.59 10.48 -3.02
CA ASP A 133 11.80 9.58 -1.90
C ASP A 133 12.21 8.16 -2.34
N TYR A 134 12.36 7.95 -3.66
CA TYR A 134 12.49 6.63 -4.26
C TYR A 134 13.72 5.85 -3.76
N VAL A 135 14.91 6.45 -3.73
CA VAL A 135 16.18 5.71 -3.52
C VAL A 135 16.24 5.04 -2.15
N PHE A 136 15.92 5.75 -1.06
CA PHE A 136 15.97 5.15 0.26
C PHE A 136 14.77 4.24 0.53
N GLN A 137 13.61 4.50 -0.08
CA GLN A 137 12.47 3.58 0.00
C GLN A 137 12.82 2.26 -0.69
N HIS A 138 13.48 2.33 -1.84
CA HIS A 138 14.05 1.18 -2.54
C HIS A 138 15.03 0.42 -1.64
N CYS A 139 16.05 1.10 -1.09
CA CYS A 139 17.03 0.50 -0.18
C CYS A 139 16.38 -0.21 1.02
N LEU A 140 15.37 0.42 1.62
CA LEU A 140 14.64 -0.14 2.75
C LEU A 140 13.89 -1.41 2.36
N ASN A 141 13.19 -1.40 1.23
CA ASN A 141 12.44 -2.57 0.77
C ASN A 141 13.38 -3.72 0.36
N VAL A 142 14.49 -3.41 -0.32
CA VAL A 142 15.54 -4.41 -0.63
C VAL A 142 16.13 -4.99 0.66
N ALA A 143 16.31 -4.18 1.71
CA ALA A 143 16.79 -4.67 3.00
C ALA A 143 15.81 -5.64 3.67
N ILE A 144 14.51 -5.32 3.71
CA ILE A 144 13.48 -6.21 4.28
C ILE A 144 13.44 -7.55 3.51
N LEU A 145 13.46 -7.49 2.17
CA LEU A 145 13.48 -8.70 1.33
C LEU A 145 14.76 -9.51 1.55
N SER A 146 15.92 -8.85 1.61
CA SER A 146 17.23 -9.49 1.81
C SER A 146 17.33 -10.15 3.18
N ILE A 147 16.85 -9.50 4.25
CA ILE A 147 16.80 -10.06 5.60
C ILE A 147 15.93 -11.31 5.61
N SER A 148 14.73 -11.25 5.02
CA SER A 148 13.83 -12.40 4.99
C SER A 148 14.45 -13.58 4.23
N LEU A 149 15.06 -13.32 3.07
CA LEU A 149 15.74 -14.35 2.28
C LEU A 149 16.97 -14.91 2.99
N GLY A 150 17.79 -14.04 3.59
CA GLY A 150 18.96 -14.43 4.37
C GLY A 150 18.60 -15.29 5.59
N ASN A 151 17.52 -14.96 6.29
CA ASN A 151 17.00 -15.77 7.40
C ASN A 151 16.52 -17.15 6.92
N SER A 152 15.85 -17.21 5.78
CA SER A 152 15.41 -18.48 5.17
C SER A 152 16.59 -19.36 4.72
N LEU A 153 17.66 -18.74 4.23
CA LEU A 153 18.95 -19.37 3.94
C LEU A 153 19.76 -19.73 5.20
N GLN A 154 19.20 -19.50 6.40
CA GLN A 154 19.80 -19.81 7.70
C GLN A 154 21.15 -19.11 7.94
N LEU A 155 21.29 -17.88 7.45
CA LEU A 155 22.45 -17.06 7.78
C LEU A 155 22.53 -16.84 9.30
N SER A 156 23.76 -16.92 9.84
CA SER A 156 24.02 -16.56 11.24
C SER A 156 23.60 -15.12 11.52
N ALA A 157 23.23 -14.79 12.76
CA ALA A 157 22.85 -13.44 13.18
C ALA A 157 23.85 -12.35 12.72
N HIS A 158 25.16 -12.60 12.83
CA HIS A 158 26.21 -11.69 12.34
C HIS A 158 26.09 -11.43 10.83
N ARG A 159 26.05 -12.49 10.02
CA ARG A 159 25.92 -12.37 8.57
C ARG A 159 24.59 -11.73 8.15
N LEU A 160 23.52 -11.96 8.91
CA LEU A 160 22.22 -11.34 8.64
C LEU A 160 22.26 -9.83 8.89
N HIS A 161 22.94 -9.40 9.95
CA HIS A 161 23.22 -7.98 10.22
C HIS A 161 24.04 -7.34 9.10
N GLU A 162 25.15 -7.97 8.69
CA GLU A 162 25.96 -7.44 7.59
C GLU A 162 25.18 -7.38 6.27
N LEU A 163 24.34 -8.39 5.98
CA LEU A 163 23.46 -8.38 4.81
C LEU A 163 22.44 -7.23 4.86
N ALA A 164 21.85 -6.96 6.03
CA ALA A 164 20.94 -5.85 6.23
C ALA A 164 21.64 -4.50 6.02
N VAL A 165 22.84 -4.31 6.58
CA VAL A 165 23.66 -3.12 6.36
C VAL A 165 24.04 -2.95 4.89
N THR A 166 24.41 -4.05 4.21
CA THR A 166 24.70 -4.08 2.78
C THR A 166 23.51 -3.58 1.97
N ALA A 167 22.32 -4.15 2.20
CA ALA A 167 21.11 -3.79 1.49
C ALA A 167 20.63 -2.35 1.79
N LEU A 168 20.83 -1.83 3.00
CA LEU A 168 20.52 -0.44 3.33
C LEU A 168 21.45 0.58 2.65
N LEU A 169 22.65 0.16 2.25
CA LEU A 169 23.70 1.06 1.73
C LEU A 169 24.02 0.87 0.24
N HIS A 170 23.51 -0.18 -0.42
CA HIS A 170 23.94 -0.53 -1.78
C HIS A 170 23.83 0.62 -2.79
N ASP A 171 22.75 1.40 -2.70
CA ASP A 171 22.46 2.54 -3.59
C ASP A 171 22.73 3.90 -2.94
N ILE A 172 23.44 3.98 -1.81
CA ILE A 172 23.63 5.27 -1.10
C ILE A 172 24.29 6.35 -1.98
N SER A 173 25.18 5.93 -2.89
CA SER A 173 25.88 6.80 -3.84
C SER A 173 25.01 7.26 -5.01
N MET A 174 23.84 6.66 -5.26
CA MET A 174 22.89 7.12 -6.28
C MET A 174 22.44 8.56 -6.03
N LEU A 175 22.46 9.02 -4.77
CA LEU A 175 22.18 10.41 -4.41
C LEU A 175 23.20 11.44 -4.90
N MET A 176 24.36 10.98 -5.38
CA MET A 176 25.40 11.84 -5.97
C MET A 176 25.25 12.00 -7.48
N ILE A 177 24.35 11.23 -8.10
CA ILE A 177 24.01 11.37 -9.52
C ILE A 177 23.19 12.66 -9.70
N PRO A 178 23.43 13.44 -10.77
CA PRO A 178 22.62 14.62 -11.09
C PRO A 178 21.12 14.31 -11.09
N GLU A 179 20.32 15.20 -10.49
CA GLU A 179 18.87 14.97 -10.33
C GLU A 179 18.15 14.86 -11.67
N GLU A 180 18.67 15.52 -12.71
CA GLU A 180 18.14 15.45 -14.07
C GLU A 180 18.29 14.05 -14.69
N ILE A 181 19.27 13.27 -14.24
CA ILE A 181 19.50 11.88 -14.66
C ILE A 181 18.72 10.94 -13.74
N LEU A 182 18.84 11.12 -12.42
CA LEU A 182 18.23 10.24 -11.42
C LEU A 182 16.70 10.22 -11.50
N TYR A 183 16.07 11.36 -11.80
CA TYR A 183 14.61 11.51 -11.87
C TYR A 183 14.09 11.69 -13.31
N LYS A 184 14.91 11.33 -14.30
CA LYS A 184 14.54 11.44 -15.72
C LYS A 184 13.29 10.61 -16.02
N GLN A 185 12.41 11.20 -16.83
CA GLN A 185 11.13 10.60 -17.24
C GLN A 185 11.23 9.80 -18.54
N GLU A 186 12.30 10.02 -19.28
CA GLU A 186 12.64 9.36 -20.53
C GLU A 186 13.72 8.29 -20.27
N PRO A 187 13.87 7.29 -21.14
CA PRO A 187 15.01 6.38 -21.09
C PRO A 187 16.34 7.14 -21.00
N LEU A 188 17.28 6.60 -20.21
CA LEU A 188 18.63 7.14 -20.14
C LEU A 188 19.36 6.96 -21.48
N SER A 189 20.18 7.93 -21.86
CA SER A 189 21.16 7.73 -22.92
C SER A 189 22.23 6.73 -22.48
N GLU A 190 23.01 6.21 -23.43
CA GLU A 190 24.13 5.33 -23.11
C GLU A 190 25.11 5.99 -22.14
N ASP A 191 25.50 7.24 -22.37
CA ASP A 191 26.40 8.00 -21.48
C ASP A 191 25.82 8.23 -20.07
N GLU A 192 24.53 8.54 -19.98
CA GLU A 192 23.85 8.69 -18.69
C GLU A 192 23.80 7.34 -17.94
N PHE A 193 23.59 6.24 -18.67
CA PHE A 193 23.58 4.91 -18.09
C PHE A 193 24.99 4.49 -17.63
N GLU A 194 26.05 4.79 -18.39
CA GLU A 194 27.44 4.58 -17.96
C GLU A 194 27.73 5.30 -16.65
N LEU A 195 27.24 6.52 -16.47
CA LEU A 195 27.37 7.27 -15.21
C LEU A 195 26.67 6.55 -14.06
N VAL A 196 25.44 6.07 -14.27
CA VAL A 196 24.66 5.35 -13.25
C VAL A 196 25.36 4.04 -12.84
N LYS A 197 25.94 3.31 -13.80
CA LYS A 197 26.65 2.04 -13.52
C LYS A 197 27.85 2.19 -12.56
N MET A 198 28.34 3.41 -12.34
CA MET A 198 29.46 3.66 -11.44
C MET A 198 29.06 3.74 -9.96
N HIS A 199 27.77 3.82 -9.64
CA HIS A 199 27.32 3.97 -8.25
C HIS A 199 27.83 2.86 -7.29
N PRO A 200 27.95 1.57 -7.66
CA PRO A 200 28.46 0.56 -6.74
C PRO A 200 29.93 0.84 -6.40
N LEU A 201 30.73 1.25 -7.39
CA LEU A 201 32.14 1.61 -7.20
C LEU A 201 32.30 2.87 -6.34
N THR A 202 31.44 3.86 -6.53
CA THR A 202 31.42 5.05 -5.66
C THR A 202 31.07 4.69 -4.23
N ALA A 203 30.07 3.84 -4.00
CA ALA A 203 29.67 3.42 -2.66
C ALA A 203 30.80 2.66 -1.95
N ILE A 204 31.46 1.68 -2.60
CA ILE A 204 32.55 0.94 -1.95
C ILE A 204 33.74 1.83 -1.62
N ASN A 205 34.07 2.83 -2.44
CA ASN A 205 35.19 3.72 -2.20
C ASN A 205 34.98 4.55 -0.92
N GLU A 206 33.76 5.03 -0.69
CA GLU A 206 33.39 5.78 0.51
C GLU A 206 33.27 4.89 1.75
N LEU A 207 32.82 3.65 1.59
CA LEU A 207 32.52 2.76 2.71
C LEU A 207 33.71 1.91 3.18
N ARG A 208 34.75 1.72 2.35
CA ARG A 208 35.84 0.74 2.60
C ARG A 208 36.58 0.86 3.93
N SER A 209 36.60 2.06 4.50
CA SER A 209 37.30 2.33 5.78
C SER A 209 36.42 2.06 7.00
N PHE A 210 35.15 1.75 6.80
CA PHE A 210 34.14 1.70 7.87
C PHE A 210 33.44 0.34 7.97
N VAL A 211 33.32 -0.40 6.88
CA VAL A 211 32.55 -1.66 6.82
C VAL A 211 33.42 -2.88 6.50
N SER A 212 32.88 -4.08 6.74
CA SER A 212 33.58 -5.34 6.46
C SER A 212 33.70 -5.61 4.96
N ASN A 213 34.61 -6.53 4.60
CA ASN A 213 34.77 -6.94 3.20
C ASN A 213 33.51 -7.61 2.64
N ASP A 214 32.75 -8.36 3.44
CA ASP A 214 31.51 -9.01 2.99
C ASP A 214 30.46 -7.97 2.58
N ILE A 215 30.36 -6.85 3.32
CA ILE A 215 29.50 -5.71 2.96
C ILE A 215 29.97 -5.08 1.65
N LEU A 216 31.27 -4.79 1.52
CA LEU A 216 31.83 -4.20 0.30
C LEU A 216 31.58 -5.08 -0.92
N MET A 217 31.77 -6.40 -0.80
CA MET A 217 31.56 -7.33 -1.91
C MET A 217 30.07 -7.48 -2.25
N GLY A 218 29.18 -7.41 -1.25
CA GLY A 218 27.74 -7.36 -1.48
C GLY A 218 27.33 -6.14 -2.30
N ILE A 219 27.82 -4.95 -1.93
CA ILE A 219 27.57 -3.70 -2.66
C ILE A 219 28.24 -3.73 -4.04
N ALA A 220 29.48 -4.21 -4.17
CA ALA A 220 30.16 -4.24 -5.46
C ALA A 220 29.46 -5.12 -6.49
N CYS A 221 28.81 -6.21 -6.06
CA CYS A 221 28.36 -7.25 -6.96
C CYS A 221 26.83 -7.31 -7.16
N HIS A 222 26.04 -6.39 -6.60
CA HIS A 222 24.57 -6.51 -6.65
C HIS A 222 23.96 -6.31 -8.06
N HIS A 223 24.75 -5.79 -9.01
CA HIS A 223 24.41 -5.70 -10.43
C HIS A 223 25.25 -6.63 -11.33
N GLU A 224 26.02 -7.54 -10.73
CA GLU A 224 26.72 -8.58 -11.49
C GLU A 224 25.73 -9.67 -11.90
N HIS A 225 25.95 -10.23 -13.09
CA HIS A 225 25.13 -11.31 -13.63
C HIS A 225 25.90 -12.62 -13.57
N VAL A 226 25.21 -13.71 -13.25
CA VAL A 226 25.80 -15.06 -13.15
C VAL A 226 26.57 -15.49 -14.42
N ASP A 227 26.14 -15.02 -15.58
CA ASP A 227 26.74 -15.24 -16.90
C ASP A 227 27.90 -14.27 -17.25
N GLY A 228 28.24 -13.33 -16.38
CA GLY A 228 29.31 -12.34 -16.57
C GLY A 228 28.92 -11.10 -17.38
N THR A 229 27.64 -10.94 -17.75
CA THR A 229 27.17 -9.78 -18.52
C THR A 229 26.82 -8.55 -17.65
N GLY A 230 27.00 -8.65 -16.34
CA GLY A 230 26.70 -7.60 -15.38
C GLY A 230 27.81 -6.56 -15.25
N TYR A 231 27.69 -5.70 -14.25
CA TYR A 231 28.62 -4.62 -13.98
C TYR A 231 28.84 -4.44 -12.47
N PRO A 232 29.92 -3.78 -12.02
CA PRO A 232 30.93 -3.05 -12.80
C PRO A 232 32.13 -3.88 -13.30
N HIS A 233 32.29 -5.13 -12.86
CA HIS A 233 33.47 -5.94 -13.12
C HIS A 233 33.22 -7.11 -14.09
N GLY A 234 31.96 -7.47 -14.39
CA GLY A 234 31.61 -8.57 -15.28
C GLY A 234 31.94 -9.93 -14.67
N LEU A 235 31.64 -10.08 -13.37
CA LEU A 235 31.95 -11.29 -12.60
C LEU A 235 31.03 -12.44 -12.99
N SER A 236 31.59 -13.64 -13.09
CA SER A 236 30.82 -14.87 -13.30
C SER A 236 30.38 -15.51 -11.98
N ASN A 237 29.40 -16.41 -12.02
CA ASN A 237 28.74 -17.04 -10.86
C ASN A 237 29.62 -17.29 -9.61
N GLY A 238 30.76 -17.98 -9.78
CA GLY A 238 31.64 -18.37 -8.67
C GLY A 238 32.40 -17.21 -8.03
N GLN A 239 32.44 -16.06 -8.68
CA GLN A 239 33.12 -14.84 -8.24
C GLN A 239 32.17 -13.87 -7.53
N ILE A 240 30.86 -14.02 -7.72
CA ILE A 240 29.84 -13.15 -7.12
C ILE A 240 29.65 -13.56 -5.65
N HIS A 241 29.90 -12.62 -4.73
CA HIS A 241 29.69 -12.84 -3.31
C HIS A 241 28.21 -13.15 -2.98
N LEU A 242 27.97 -13.97 -1.96
CA LEU A 242 26.63 -14.40 -1.57
C LEU A 242 25.67 -13.22 -1.35
N PHE A 243 26.14 -12.14 -0.70
CA PHE A 243 25.31 -10.94 -0.50
C PHE A 243 24.94 -10.27 -1.83
N GLY A 244 25.86 -10.21 -2.79
CA GLY A 244 25.56 -9.68 -4.12
C GLY A 244 24.48 -10.49 -4.83
N LYS A 245 24.54 -11.83 -4.74
CA LYS A 245 23.50 -12.72 -5.30
C LYS A 245 22.13 -12.51 -4.66
N ILE A 246 22.09 -12.36 -3.34
CA ILE A 246 20.86 -12.08 -2.58
C ILE A 246 20.28 -10.73 -3.02
N LEU A 247 21.11 -9.68 -2.99
CA LEU A 247 20.69 -8.33 -3.36
C LEU A 247 20.20 -8.28 -4.80
N ALA A 248 20.89 -8.90 -5.76
CA ALA A 248 20.48 -8.90 -7.17
C ALA A 248 19.04 -9.41 -7.38
N VAL A 249 18.64 -10.48 -6.69
CA VAL A 249 17.26 -11.01 -6.78
C VAL A 249 16.27 -10.04 -6.12
N CYS A 250 16.59 -9.54 -4.93
CA CYS A 250 15.71 -8.63 -4.18
C CYS A 250 15.55 -7.28 -4.88
N ASP A 251 16.63 -6.73 -5.43
CA ASP A 251 16.70 -5.48 -6.18
C ASP A 251 15.86 -5.54 -7.46
N VAL A 252 16.06 -6.57 -8.29
CA VAL A 252 15.28 -6.78 -9.52
C VAL A 252 13.80 -6.92 -9.20
N TYR A 253 13.44 -7.74 -8.22
CA TYR A 253 12.05 -7.91 -7.81
C TYR A 253 11.43 -6.57 -7.38
N GLN A 254 12.15 -5.84 -6.54
CA GLN A 254 11.69 -4.58 -5.98
C GLN A 254 11.54 -3.49 -7.05
N ALA A 255 12.48 -3.39 -7.99
CA ALA A 255 12.42 -2.47 -9.12
C ALA A 255 11.24 -2.76 -10.06
N LEU A 256 10.91 -4.04 -10.29
CA LEU A 256 9.77 -4.43 -11.13
C LEU A 256 8.41 -4.27 -10.43
N ASN A 257 8.39 -4.40 -9.10
CA ASN A 257 7.19 -4.25 -8.27
C ASN A 257 6.89 -2.79 -7.92
N THR A 258 7.82 -1.86 -8.12
CA THR A 258 7.65 -0.44 -7.80
C THR A 258 7.10 0.34 -8.99
N LYS A 259 6.15 1.25 -8.74
CA LYS A 259 5.66 2.17 -9.77
C LYS A 259 6.71 3.24 -10.04
N PHE A 260 7.21 3.31 -11.26
CA PHE A 260 8.08 4.41 -11.70
C PHE A 260 7.27 5.40 -12.53
N VAL A 261 7.69 6.67 -12.56
CA VAL A 261 6.91 7.75 -13.16
C VAL A 261 6.59 7.52 -14.66
N TYR A 262 7.43 6.76 -15.37
CA TYR A 262 7.22 6.35 -16.77
C TYR A 262 6.86 4.86 -16.97
N ARG A 263 6.83 4.04 -15.92
CA ARG A 263 6.58 2.59 -16.02
C ARG A 263 5.55 2.13 -14.99
N ASN A 264 4.46 1.54 -15.47
CA ASN A 264 3.51 0.86 -14.61
C ASN A 264 4.15 -0.37 -13.95
N THR A 265 3.78 -0.63 -12.70
CA THR A 265 4.17 -1.84 -11.95
C THR A 265 3.85 -3.09 -12.76
N TRP A 266 4.76 -4.05 -12.75
CA TRP A 266 4.50 -5.34 -13.38
C TRP A 266 3.50 -6.14 -12.55
N LYS A 267 2.67 -6.95 -13.21
CA LYS A 267 1.82 -7.90 -12.50
C LYS A 267 2.71 -8.94 -11.81
N PRO A 268 2.30 -9.48 -10.66
CA PRO A 268 3.07 -10.51 -9.94
C PRO A 268 3.51 -11.67 -10.82
N SER A 269 2.61 -12.16 -11.69
CA SER A 269 2.92 -13.23 -12.63
C SER A 269 4.04 -12.85 -13.60
N GLN A 270 4.06 -11.61 -14.10
CA GLN A 270 5.11 -11.10 -14.99
C GLN A 270 6.46 -11.01 -14.26
N ILE A 271 6.46 -10.54 -13.01
CA ILE A 271 7.69 -10.46 -12.20
C ILE A 271 8.26 -11.86 -11.95
N VAL A 272 7.42 -12.80 -11.52
CA VAL A 272 7.84 -14.18 -11.28
C VAL A 272 8.34 -14.84 -12.56
N SER A 273 7.66 -14.66 -13.69
CA SER A 273 8.13 -15.14 -15.00
C SER A 273 9.50 -14.56 -15.34
N TYR A 274 9.70 -13.25 -15.16
CA TYR A 274 10.99 -12.61 -15.42
C TYR A 274 12.12 -13.21 -14.56
N LEU A 275 11.89 -13.39 -13.26
CA LEU A 275 12.88 -14.00 -12.37
C LEU A 275 13.23 -15.43 -12.81
N LEU A 276 12.24 -16.22 -13.20
CA LEU A 276 12.43 -17.58 -13.70
C LEU A 276 13.16 -17.62 -15.06
N GLU A 277 12.85 -16.71 -15.97
CA GLU A 277 13.50 -16.61 -17.28
C GLU A 277 14.98 -16.21 -17.18
N ASN A 278 15.33 -15.41 -16.15
CA ASN A 278 16.68 -14.92 -15.93
C ASN A 278 17.49 -15.78 -14.93
N ILE A 279 16.95 -16.92 -14.50
CA ILE A 279 17.66 -17.87 -13.65
C ILE A 279 18.82 -18.51 -14.42
N ASN A 280 19.98 -18.69 -13.77
CA ASN A 280 21.24 -19.15 -14.37
C ASN A 280 21.88 -18.23 -15.43
N SER A 281 21.24 -17.15 -15.84
CA SER A 281 21.84 -16.11 -16.69
C SER A 281 22.20 -14.88 -15.87
N LYS A 282 21.21 -14.11 -15.43
CA LYS A 282 21.44 -12.94 -14.59
C LYS A 282 21.42 -13.27 -13.12
N LEU A 283 20.54 -14.19 -12.71
CA LEU A 283 20.25 -14.49 -11.31
C LEU A 283 20.72 -15.89 -10.92
N ASP A 284 21.17 -16.02 -9.67
CA ASP A 284 21.61 -17.31 -9.12
C ASP A 284 20.42 -18.26 -8.91
N TYR A 285 20.58 -19.52 -9.28
CA TYR A 285 19.52 -20.52 -9.22
C TYR A 285 19.02 -20.81 -7.82
N GLU A 286 19.91 -21.07 -6.86
CA GLU A 286 19.50 -21.46 -5.50
C GLU A 286 18.89 -20.28 -4.76
N ILE A 287 19.47 -19.08 -4.94
CA ILE A 287 18.96 -17.85 -4.34
C ILE A 287 17.59 -17.49 -4.91
N THR A 288 17.42 -17.52 -6.23
CA THR A 288 16.14 -17.19 -6.88
C THR A 288 15.05 -18.20 -6.50
N ARG A 289 15.39 -19.50 -6.48
CA ARG A 289 14.47 -20.56 -6.08
C ARG A 289 14.03 -20.41 -4.63
N GLN A 290 14.95 -20.07 -3.73
CA GLN A 290 14.60 -19.84 -2.32
C GLN A 290 13.73 -18.59 -2.17
N PHE A 291 14.07 -17.49 -2.85
CA PHE A 291 13.26 -16.29 -2.88
C PHE A 291 11.81 -16.56 -3.34
N LEU A 292 11.63 -17.29 -4.43
CA LEU A 292 10.29 -17.63 -4.95
C LEU A 292 9.47 -18.55 -4.04
N LYS A 293 10.12 -19.35 -3.18
CA LYS A 293 9.43 -20.16 -2.17
C LYS A 293 8.89 -19.32 -1.02
N ASP A 294 9.62 -18.27 -0.67
CA ASP A 294 9.36 -17.46 0.52
C ASP A 294 8.43 -16.28 0.18
N ILE A 295 8.62 -15.67 -1.00
CA ILE A 295 7.89 -14.45 -1.39
C ILE A 295 6.37 -14.69 -1.46
N ILE A 296 5.64 -13.85 -0.72
CA ILE A 296 4.17 -13.85 -0.73
C ILE A 296 3.73 -12.80 -1.73
N VAL A 297 3.42 -13.20 -2.95
CA VAL A 297 2.97 -12.25 -3.98
C VAL A 297 1.48 -11.95 -3.94
N TYR A 298 0.69 -12.71 -3.19
CA TYR A 298 -0.74 -12.47 -2.98
C TYR A 298 -1.05 -12.59 -1.49
N PRO A 299 -0.99 -11.52 -0.69
CA PRO A 299 -1.19 -11.62 0.75
C PRO A 299 -2.55 -12.24 1.11
N VAL A 300 -2.60 -13.06 2.16
CA VAL A 300 -3.87 -13.54 2.73
C VAL A 300 -4.78 -12.36 3.06
N GLY A 301 -6.06 -12.47 2.72
CA GLY A 301 -7.07 -11.41 2.82
C GLY A 301 -7.15 -10.50 1.60
N SER A 302 -6.19 -10.58 0.66
CA SER A 302 -6.26 -9.80 -0.58
C SER A 302 -7.40 -10.29 -1.46
N TYR A 303 -8.05 -9.36 -2.16
CA TYR A 303 -9.03 -9.69 -3.18
C TYR A 303 -8.36 -9.78 -4.53
N VAL A 304 -8.81 -10.74 -5.33
CA VAL A 304 -8.27 -11.04 -6.66
C VAL A 304 -9.41 -11.35 -7.62
N LYS A 305 -9.16 -11.08 -8.90
CA LYS A 305 -10.04 -11.50 -9.98
C LYS A 305 -9.45 -12.72 -10.66
N LEU A 306 -10.28 -13.72 -10.90
CA LEU A 306 -9.92 -14.94 -11.64
C LEU A 306 -10.27 -14.77 -13.12
N ASN A 307 -9.55 -15.47 -14.01
CA ASN A 307 -9.75 -15.44 -15.46
C ASN A 307 -11.18 -15.79 -15.94
N LYS A 308 -11.97 -16.51 -15.13
CA LYS A 308 -13.39 -16.80 -15.38
C LYS A 308 -14.36 -15.71 -14.88
N GLY A 309 -13.86 -14.49 -14.62
CA GLY A 309 -14.65 -13.35 -14.17
C GLY A 309 -15.18 -13.44 -12.72
N LYS A 310 -14.72 -14.43 -11.95
CA LYS A 310 -15.08 -14.60 -10.55
C LYS A 310 -14.13 -13.80 -9.66
N ASN A 311 -14.68 -13.07 -8.70
CA ASN A 311 -13.90 -12.46 -7.63
C ASN A 311 -13.63 -13.49 -6.54
N ALA A 312 -12.47 -13.43 -5.91
CA ALA A 312 -12.09 -14.31 -4.82
C ALA A 312 -11.21 -13.60 -3.78
N ILE A 313 -11.12 -14.19 -2.60
CA ILE A 313 -10.23 -13.73 -1.52
C ILE A 313 -9.11 -14.75 -1.35
N ILE A 314 -7.88 -14.29 -1.17
CA ILE A 314 -6.78 -15.18 -0.79
C ILE A 314 -6.99 -15.65 0.65
N VAL A 315 -7.04 -16.96 0.88
CA VAL A 315 -7.20 -17.52 2.23
C VAL A 315 -5.91 -18.14 2.76
N GLN A 316 -5.03 -18.59 1.87
CA GLN A 316 -3.75 -19.20 2.23
C GLN A 316 -2.75 -19.08 1.07
N ASN A 317 -1.48 -18.92 1.38
CA ASN A 317 -0.40 -19.01 0.41
C ASN A 317 0.24 -20.41 0.42
N ASN A 318 0.54 -20.91 -0.77
CA ASN A 318 1.25 -22.17 -0.93
C ASN A 318 2.76 -21.91 -1.05
N SER A 319 3.53 -22.48 -0.13
CA SER A 319 5.00 -22.40 -0.18
C SER A 319 5.52 -23.07 -1.46
N GLY A 320 6.49 -22.44 -2.11
CA GLY A 320 7.04 -22.93 -3.39
C GLY A 320 6.13 -22.74 -4.60
N SER A 321 4.96 -22.11 -4.45
CA SER A 321 4.06 -21.77 -5.54
C SER A 321 3.37 -20.43 -5.26
N CYS A 322 4.17 -19.37 -5.20
CA CYS A 322 3.72 -18.03 -4.80
C CYS A 322 2.56 -17.49 -5.66
N LEU A 323 2.45 -17.92 -6.93
CA LEU A 323 1.36 -17.55 -7.84
C LEU A 323 0.09 -18.40 -7.72
N ARG A 324 0.11 -19.48 -6.93
CA ARG A 324 -1.00 -20.45 -6.82
C ARG A 324 -1.47 -20.54 -5.37
N PRO A 325 -2.02 -19.46 -4.77
CA PRO A 325 -2.58 -19.52 -3.43
C PRO A 325 -3.89 -20.32 -3.38
N VAL A 326 -4.38 -20.58 -2.17
CA VAL A 326 -5.77 -21.00 -1.95
C VAL A 326 -6.67 -19.77 -1.97
N VAL A 327 -7.75 -19.83 -2.75
CA VAL A 327 -8.69 -18.74 -2.94
C VAL A 327 -10.11 -19.15 -2.57
N ARG A 328 -10.87 -18.22 -2.01
CA ARG A 328 -12.30 -18.39 -1.71
C ARG A 328 -13.13 -17.57 -2.69
N PRO A 329 -13.88 -18.19 -3.61
CA PRO A 329 -14.76 -17.45 -4.51
C PRO A 329 -15.83 -16.68 -3.76
N ILE A 330 -16.11 -15.46 -4.21
CA ILE A 330 -17.15 -14.60 -3.67
C ILE A 330 -18.39 -14.74 -4.57
N SER A 331 -19.50 -15.20 -4.00
CA SER A 331 -20.79 -15.25 -4.71
C SER A 331 -21.69 -14.07 -4.30
N SER A 332 -22.57 -13.63 -5.20
CA SER A 332 -23.54 -12.54 -4.99
C SER A 332 -24.68 -12.90 -4.01
N ARG A 333 -24.70 -14.12 -3.46
CA ARG A 333 -25.74 -14.59 -2.53
C ARG A 333 -25.10 -15.09 -1.25
N ASP A 334 -24.46 -14.21 -0.45
CA ASP A 334 -24.02 -14.36 0.96
C ASP A 334 -23.43 -15.70 1.47
N ASN A 335 -23.22 -16.67 0.60
CA ASN A 335 -22.64 -17.97 0.87
C ASN A 335 -21.26 -17.96 0.24
N PHE A 336 -20.26 -17.97 1.12
CA PHE A 336 -18.90 -18.31 0.75
C PHE A 336 -18.91 -19.72 0.12
N GLN A 337 -18.34 -19.85 -1.08
CA GLN A 337 -18.12 -21.16 -1.69
C GLN A 337 -16.92 -21.84 -1.01
N GLU A 338 -16.78 -23.14 -1.24
CA GLU A 338 -15.61 -23.90 -0.78
C GLU A 338 -14.30 -23.27 -1.27
N ASP A 339 -13.25 -23.43 -0.44
CA ASP A 339 -11.92 -22.94 -0.75
C ASP A 339 -11.33 -23.74 -1.92
N ILE A 340 -10.86 -23.03 -2.94
CA ILE A 340 -10.23 -23.59 -4.13
C ILE A 340 -8.72 -23.46 -3.98
N ASN A 341 -8.02 -24.57 -3.90
CA ASN A 341 -6.56 -24.58 -3.89
C ASN A 341 -6.04 -24.57 -5.33
N LEU A 342 -5.43 -23.45 -5.75
CA LEU A 342 -4.98 -23.26 -7.13
C LEU A 342 -3.77 -24.13 -7.53
N ILE A 343 -3.15 -24.85 -6.59
CA ILE A 343 -2.09 -25.81 -6.90
C ILE A 343 -2.64 -27.16 -7.40
N ASP A 344 -3.91 -27.45 -7.10
CA ASP A 344 -4.53 -28.74 -7.43
C ASP A 344 -4.65 -28.90 -8.94
N ALA A 345 -4.44 -30.12 -9.43
CA ALA A 345 -4.37 -30.41 -10.87
C ALA A 345 -5.65 -30.01 -11.62
N GLU A 346 -6.81 -30.13 -10.98
CA GLU A 346 -8.12 -29.74 -11.50
C GLU A 346 -8.33 -28.22 -11.63
N ASN A 347 -7.50 -27.41 -10.97
CA ASN A 347 -7.60 -25.95 -10.94
C ASN A 347 -6.50 -25.25 -11.74
N GLN A 348 -5.72 -25.99 -12.54
CA GLN A 348 -4.59 -25.44 -13.31
C GLN A 348 -5.00 -24.37 -14.33
N ASP A 349 -6.25 -24.40 -14.79
CA ASP A 349 -6.83 -23.44 -15.73
C ASP A 349 -7.34 -22.17 -15.05
N ILE A 350 -7.30 -22.09 -13.72
CA ILE A 350 -7.73 -20.92 -12.95
C ILE A 350 -6.50 -20.03 -12.67
N GLU A 351 -6.54 -18.81 -13.18
CA GLU A 351 -5.47 -17.83 -13.00
C GLU A 351 -5.97 -16.54 -12.37
N ILE A 352 -5.12 -15.95 -11.52
CA ILE A 352 -5.35 -14.60 -11.00
C ILE A 352 -4.94 -13.58 -12.07
N THR A 353 -5.91 -12.81 -12.56
CA THR A 353 -5.71 -11.85 -13.67
C THR A 353 -5.48 -10.43 -13.19
N GLU A 354 -6.05 -10.07 -12.03
CA GLU A 354 -6.00 -8.73 -11.44
C GLU A 354 -5.89 -8.83 -9.90
N LYS A 355 -5.20 -7.87 -9.29
CA LYS A 355 -5.13 -7.65 -7.84
C LYS A 355 -6.05 -6.51 -7.43
N GLY A 356 -6.65 -6.62 -6.26
CA GLY A 356 -7.49 -5.59 -5.66
C GLY A 356 -8.91 -5.55 -6.23
N HIS A 357 -9.71 -4.62 -5.72
CA HIS A 357 -11.05 -4.33 -6.23
C HIS A 357 -10.99 -3.30 -7.33
N THR A 358 -11.73 -3.52 -8.42
CA THR A 358 -12.09 -2.47 -9.38
C THR A 358 -13.32 -1.74 -8.86
N PHE A 359 -13.14 -0.87 -7.85
CA PHE A 359 -14.22 0.02 -7.43
C PHE A 359 -14.60 0.92 -8.61
N GLN A 360 -15.85 0.84 -9.02
CA GLN A 360 -16.39 1.64 -10.12
C GLN A 360 -16.97 2.95 -9.60
N TYR A 361 -17.42 2.96 -8.34
CA TYR A 361 -18.14 4.08 -7.73
C TYR A 361 -17.59 4.47 -6.36
N ILE A 362 -17.65 5.76 -6.06
CA ILE A 362 -17.75 6.27 -4.68
C ILE A 362 -19.23 6.50 -4.40
N VAL A 363 -19.72 6.16 -3.21
CA VAL A 363 -21.13 6.37 -2.84
C VAL A 363 -21.26 7.05 -1.48
N SER A 364 -22.26 7.91 -1.31
CA SER A 364 -22.52 8.53 0.00
C SER A 364 -22.94 7.47 1.02
N ALA A 365 -22.21 7.35 2.14
CA ALA A 365 -22.44 6.31 3.14
C ALA A 365 -23.89 6.29 3.70
N CYS A 366 -24.55 7.45 3.77
CA CYS A 366 -25.94 7.54 4.23
C CYS A 366 -26.95 6.84 3.30
N LEU A 367 -26.60 6.61 2.04
CA LEU A 367 -27.37 5.85 1.06
C LEU A 367 -27.26 4.34 1.28
N CYS A 368 -26.29 3.90 2.09
CA CYS A 368 -26.00 2.49 2.33
C CYS A 368 -26.35 2.04 3.76
N GLY A 369 -27.08 2.86 4.52
CA GLY A 369 -27.51 2.52 5.89
C GLY A 369 -26.66 3.11 7.00
N GLU A 370 -25.65 3.92 6.67
CA GLU A 370 -24.81 4.54 7.69
C GLU A 370 -25.43 5.81 8.28
N LYS A 371 -25.39 5.92 9.61
CA LYS A 371 -25.91 7.08 10.36
C LYS A 371 -24.91 8.24 10.32
N THR A 372 -24.72 8.83 9.14
CA THR A 372 -23.72 9.89 8.90
C THR A 372 -24.33 11.26 8.57
N ARG A 373 -25.65 11.31 8.33
CA ARG A 373 -26.40 12.57 8.17
C ARG A 373 -26.35 13.38 9.45
N TYR A 374 -26.49 14.71 9.33
CA TYR A 374 -26.46 15.60 10.49
C TYR A 374 -27.52 15.26 11.55
N ASP A 375 -28.68 14.75 11.13
CA ASP A 375 -29.79 14.33 11.99
C ASP A 375 -29.65 12.91 12.55
N GLY A 376 -28.57 12.19 12.22
CA GLY A 376 -28.35 10.80 12.64
C GLY A 376 -29.28 9.78 11.98
N LYS A 377 -30.08 10.21 10.99
CA LYS A 377 -30.95 9.31 10.21
C LYS A 377 -30.19 8.70 9.03
N VAL A 378 -30.79 7.66 8.45
CA VAL A 378 -30.29 6.97 7.24
C VAL A 378 -31.19 7.30 6.05
N SER A 379 -30.67 7.22 4.84
CA SER A 379 -31.40 7.50 3.59
C SER A 379 -31.16 6.37 2.59
N VAL A 380 -31.46 5.13 3.00
CA VAL A 380 -31.03 3.91 2.30
C VAL A 380 -31.62 3.83 0.90
N SER A 381 -30.76 3.54 -0.07
CA SER A 381 -31.10 3.08 -1.41
C SER A 381 -30.61 1.63 -1.53
N GLU A 382 -31.53 0.69 -1.74
CA GLU A 382 -31.17 -0.73 -1.90
C GLU A 382 -30.33 -0.96 -3.16
N LYS A 383 -30.57 -0.21 -4.25
CA LYS A 383 -29.78 -0.30 -5.49
C LYS A 383 -28.33 0.13 -5.26
N ILE A 384 -28.12 1.24 -4.57
CA ILE A 384 -26.78 1.77 -4.28
C ILE A 384 -26.08 0.92 -3.24
N LYS A 385 -26.80 0.47 -2.21
CA LYS A 385 -26.28 -0.48 -1.21
C LYS A 385 -25.80 -1.78 -1.86
N LYS A 386 -26.52 -2.30 -2.85
CA LYS A 386 -26.12 -3.49 -3.61
C LYS A 386 -24.77 -3.31 -4.31
N LEU A 387 -24.44 -2.12 -4.82
CA LEU A 387 -23.10 -1.87 -5.40
C LEU A 387 -21.98 -2.05 -4.38
N VAL A 388 -22.22 -1.64 -3.13
CA VAL A 388 -21.27 -1.80 -2.03
C VAL A 388 -21.18 -3.28 -1.63
N ASP A 389 -22.32 -3.96 -1.50
CA ASP A 389 -22.39 -5.38 -1.15
C ASP A 389 -21.68 -6.26 -2.20
N GLU A 390 -21.72 -5.86 -3.48
CA GLU A 390 -21.03 -6.50 -4.61
C GLU A 390 -19.55 -6.08 -4.75
N GLY A 391 -19.03 -5.19 -3.89
CA GLY A 391 -17.65 -4.69 -3.96
C GLY A 391 -17.37 -3.72 -5.13
N LYS A 392 -18.40 -3.20 -5.79
CA LYS A 392 -18.29 -2.24 -6.90
C LYS A 392 -18.20 -0.79 -6.43
N ALA A 393 -18.56 -0.50 -5.18
CA ALA A 393 -18.64 0.84 -4.65
C ALA A 393 -17.97 1.00 -3.29
N LEU A 394 -17.27 2.11 -3.09
CA LEU A 394 -16.71 2.51 -1.81
C LEU A 394 -17.58 3.57 -1.14
N MET A 395 -17.94 3.34 0.12
CA MET A 395 -18.71 4.31 0.90
C MET A 395 -17.82 5.42 1.44
N VAL A 396 -18.28 6.67 1.33
CA VAL A 396 -17.61 7.84 1.92
C VAL A 396 -18.61 8.74 2.63
N CYS A 397 -18.13 9.44 3.65
CA CYS A 397 -18.83 10.59 4.22
C CYS A 397 -17.81 11.71 4.50
N PRO A 398 -17.73 12.72 3.61
CA PRO A 398 -16.76 13.81 3.74
C PRO A 398 -16.79 14.46 5.13
N GLU A 399 -17.97 14.69 5.69
CA GLU A 399 -18.14 15.34 6.98
C GLU A 399 -17.57 14.52 8.14
N VAL A 400 -17.93 13.23 8.19
CA VAL A 400 -17.52 12.35 9.29
C VAL A 400 -16.04 12.01 9.18
N GLU A 401 -15.53 11.81 7.97
CA GLU A 401 -14.09 11.60 7.71
C GLU A 401 -13.24 12.81 8.12
N ALA A 402 -13.81 14.01 8.05
CA ALA A 402 -13.17 15.23 8.56
C ALA A 402 -13.26 15.38 10.09
N GLY A 403 -13.98 14.50 10.78
CA GLY A 403 -14.10 14.50 12.25
C GLY A 403 -15.39 15.10 12.79
N LEU A 404 -16.38 15.43 11.93
CA LEU A 404 -17.67 15.90 12.43
C LEU A 404 -18.45 14.75 13.09
N LYS A 405 -19.03 15.04 14.26
CA LYS A 405 -19.88 14.10 15.01
C LYS A 405 -21.23 13.89 14.30
N THR A 406 -21.89 12.80 14.65
CA THR A 406 -23.29 12.54 14.27
C THR A 406 -24.07 12.13 15.52
N PRO A 407 -25.19 12.80 15.87
CA PRO A 407 -25.78 13.96 15.20
C PRO A 407 -24.93 15.25 15.35
N ARG A 408 -25.19 16.23 14.49
CA ARG A 408 -24.59 17.57 14.49
C ARG A 408 -25.60 18.62 14.01
N LEU A 409 -25.30 19.89 14.27
CA LEU A 409 -26.10 20.98 13.75
C LEU A 409 -26.11 20.96 12.20
N PRO A 410 -27.26 21.23 11.56
CA PRO A 410 -27.33 21.33 10.11
C PRO A 410 -26.40 22.44 9.63
N CYS A 411 -25.76 22.21 8.48
CA CYS A 411 -24.87 23.14 7.83
C CYS A 411 -25.38 23.42 6.41
N GLU A 412 -25.22 24.65 5.95
CA GLU A 412 -25.57 25.09 4.59
C GLU A 412 -24.45 25.96 4.04
N ILE A 413 -24.32 26.02 2.71
CA ILE A 413 -23.34 26.90 2.07
C ILE A 413 -23.92 28.32 2.01
N LYS A 414 -23.21 29.29 2.57
CA LYS A 414 -23.56 30.71 2.53
C LYS A 414 -22.33 31.52 2.15
N ASN A 415 -22.41 32.26 1.05
CA ASN A 415 -21.31 33.11 0.54
C ASN A 415 -19.96 32.37 0.40
N GLY A 416 -20.00 31.12 -0.11
CA GLY A 416 -18.80 30.30 -0.31
C GLY A 416 -18.23 29.64 0.95
N ARG A 417 -18.86 29.83 2.12
CA ARG A 417 -18.49 29.19 3.38
C ARG A 417 -19.56 28.20 3.82
N VAL A 418 -19.18 27.18 4.59
CA VAL A 418 -20.13 26.25 5.20
C VAL A 418 -20.41 26.69 6.62
N ILE A 419 -21.61 27.19 6.86
CA ILE A 419 -22.03 27.75 8.14
C ILE A 419 -23.09 26.82 8.75
N ASN A 420 -23.07 26.62 10.07
CA ASN A 420 -24.14 25.89 10.76
C ASN A 420 -25.29 26.81 11.18
N ILE A 421 -26.42 26.24 11.63
CA ILE A 421 -27.59 27.03 12.04
C ILE A 421 -27.32 27.99 13.23
N SER A 422 -26.27 27.71 14.01
CA SER A 422 -25.80 28.58 15.10
C SER A 422 -24.79 29.63 14.65
N SER A 423 -24.58 29.77 13.33
CA SER A 423 -23.63 30.71 12.71
C SER A 423 -22.14 30.39 12.92
N ASP A 424 -21.79 29.18 13.36
CA ASP A 424 -20.38 28.75 13.39
C ASP A 424 -19.90 28.39 11.99
N ASP A 425 -18.67 28.79 11.67
CA ASP A 425 -17.98 28.37 10.47
C ASP A 425 -17.46 26.93 10.61
N LYS A 426 -17.82 26.07 9.65
CA LYS A 426 -17.39 24.67 9.55
C LYS A 426 -16.66 24.37 8.24
N THR A 427 -16.31 25.39 7.46
CA THR A 427 -15.74 25.25 6.11
C THR A 427 -14.56 24.27 6.07
N ASP A 428 -13.63 24.36 7.02
CA ASP A 428 -12.44 23.50 7.04
C ASP A 428 -12.77 22.01 7.12
N TYR A 429 -13.81 21.62 7.87
CA TYR A 429 -14.24 20.23 7.92
C TYR A 429 -14.75 19.75 6.56
N PHE A 430 -15.54 20.56 5.88
CA PHE A 430 -16.12 20.19 4.59
C PHE A 430 -15.05 20.15 3.47
N VAL A 431 -14.11 21.08 3.48
CA VAL A 431 -12.97 21.10 2.54
C VAL A 431 -12.02 19.92 2.79
N ASN A 432 -11.65 19.68 4.05
CA ASN A 432 -10.78 18.55 4.40
C ASN A 432 -11.44 17.19 4.07
N GLY A 433 -12.75 17.08 4.32
CA GLY A 433 -13.56 15.93 3.93
C GLY A 433 -13.53 15.69 2.42
N ALA A 434 -13.80 16.74 1.64
CA ALA A 434 -13.76 16.68 0.18
C ALA A 434 -12.38 16.24 -0.34
N MET A 435 -11.30 16.77 0.22
CA MET A 435 -9.92 16.39 -0.15
C MET A 435 -9.62 14.93 0.18
N LYS A 436 -10.09 14.40 1.32
CA LYS A 436 -9.96 12.97 1.66
C LYS A 436 -10.74 12.09 0.69
N THR A 437 -11.96 12.47 0.33
CA THR A 437 -12.75 11.76 -0.67
C THR A 437 -12.08 11.76 -2.05
N LEU A 438 -11.53 12.89 -2.49
CA LEU A 438 -10.77 12.97 -3.76
C LEU A 438 -9.52 12.07 -3.73
N LYS A 439 -8.72 12.13 -2.66
CA LYS A 439 -7.54 11.26 -2.50
C LYS A 439 -7.92 9.78 -2.59
N THR A 440 -9.05 9.42 -1.98
CA THR A 440 -9.60 8.06 -2.04
C THR A 440 -9.97 7.68 -3.48
N ALA A 441 -10.67 8.55 -4.20
CA ALA A 441 -11.02 8.31 -5.60
C ALA A 441 -9.78 8.12 -6.48
N GLN A 442 -8.77 8.97 -6.31
CA GLN A 442 -7.50 8.91 -7.04
C GLN A 442 -6.71 7.63 -6.73
N LYS A 443 -6.63 7.25 -5.43
CA LYS A 443 -5.95 6.04 -4.98
C LYS A 443 -6.52 4.78 -5.64
N TYR A 444 -7.85 4.68 -5.73
CA TYR A 444 -8.53 3.52 -6.29
C TYR A 444 -8.89 3.67 -7.78
N GLY A 445 -8.44 4.73 -8.44
CA GLY A 445 -8.72 4.97 -9.87
C GLY A 445 -10.22 5.15 -10.20
N ILE A 446 -11.04 5.53 -9.22
CA ILE A 446 -12.49 5.64 -9.37
C ILE A 446 -12.84 6.89 -10.20
N LYS A 447 -13.72 6.70 -11.20
CA LYS A 447 -14.14 7.77 -12.13
C LYS A 447 -15.59 8.20 -11.98
N LYS A 448 -16.37 7.53 -11.13
CA LYS A 448 -17.79 7.85 -10.91
C LYS A 448 -18.10 7.95 -9.43
N ALA A 449 -19.02 8.84 -9.06
CA ALA A 449 -19.54 8.96 -7.71
C ALA A 449 -21.07 9.11 -7.73
N ILE A 450 -21.76 8.43 -6.81
CA ILE A 450 -23.20 8.54 -6.59
C ILE A 450 -23.41 9.19 -5.23
N LEU A 451 -23.78 10.46 -5.24
CA LEU A 451 -23.78 11.30 -4.05
C LEU A 451 -25.18 11.75 -3.65
N LYS A 452 -25.42 11.89 -2.34
CA LYS A 452 -26.71 12.32 -1.80
C LYS A 452 -27.00 13.78 -2.19
N GLU A 453 -28.07 13.98 -2.95
CA GLU A 453 -28.53 15.29 -3.41
C GLU A 453 -28.90 16.21 -2.23
N LYS A 454 -28.85 17.54 -2.44
CA LYS A 454 -29.21 18.61 -1.45
C LYS A 454 -28.20 18.82 -0.32
N SER A 455 -27.20 17.96 -0.17
CA SER A 455 -26.16 18.09 0.86
C SER A 455 -25.17 19.23 0.54
N PRO A 456 -24.71 20.01 1.53
CA PRO A 456 -23.62 20.97 1.34
C PRO A 456 -22.28 20.33 0.94
N SER A 457 -22.07 19.02 1.13
CA SER A 457 -20.91 18.31 0.56
C SER A 457 -21.26 17.62 -0.75
N CYS A 458 -22.37 16.86 -0.74
CA CYS A 458 -22.67 15.83 -1.74
C CYS A 458 -23.68 16.27 -2.81
N GLY A 459 -24.35 17.41 -2.65
CA GLY A 459 -25.32 17.92 -3.63
C GLY A 459 -24.68 18.10 -5.00
N SER A 460 -25.34 17.62 -6.04
CA SER A 460 -24.82 17.58 -7.42
C SER A 460 -25.54 18.53 -8.37
N SER A 461 -26.80 18.85 -8.05
CA SER A 461 -27.63 19.72 -8.87
C SER A 461 -28.20 20.88 -8.06
N CYS A 462 -28.52 20.63 -6.79
CA CYS A 462 -29.06 21.63 -5.89
C CYS A 462 -28.52 21.51 -4.47
N ILE A 463 -28.50 22.65 -3.78
CA ILE A 463 -28.15 22.78 -2.36
C ILE A 463 -29.14 23.72 -1.69
N TYR A 464 -29.18 23.74 -0.35
CA TYR A 464 -29.95 24.73 0.39
C TYR A 464 -29.33 26.12 0.28
N ASP A 465 -30.17 27.15 0.38
CA ASP A 465 -29.82 28.55 0.11
C ASP A 465 -29.02 29.27 1.21
N GLY A 466 -28.69 28.60 2.32
CA GLY A 466 -27.94 29.17 3.42
C GLY A 466 -28.79 29.92 4.44
N THR A 467 -30.12 29.85 4.32
CA THR A 467 -31.08 30.49 5.25
C THR A 467 -31.69 29.53 6.26
N PHE A 468 -31.43 28.22 6.16
CA PHE A 468 -32.03 27.17 6.99
C PHE A 468 -33.57 27.06 6.89
N ASN A 469 -34.18 27.70 5.89
CA ASN A 469 -35.62 27.64 5.61
C ASN A 469 -36.01 26.51 4.64
N LYS A 470 -35.10 25.58 4.37
CA LYS A 470 -35.27 24.45 3.43
C LYS A 470 -35.51 24.85 1.97
N LYS A 471 -35.21 26.10 1.60
CA LYS A 471 -35.27 26.56 0.21
C LYS A 471 -34.06 26.04 -0.56
N LEU A 472 -34.31 25.41 -1.70
CA LEU A 472 -33.27 24.88 -2.59
C LEU A 472 -32.92 25.89 -3.68
N ILE A 473 -31.65 25.94 -4.04
CA ILE A 473 -31.11 26.72 -5.15
C ILE A 473 -30.23 25.83 -6.02
N PRO A 474 -30.08 26.14 -7.32
CA PRO A 474 -29.09 25.50 -8.17
C PRO A 474 -27.69 25.69 -7.59
N GLY A 475 -26.92 24.61 -7.48
CA GLY A 475 -25.58 24.66 -6.91
C GLY A 475 -25.05 23.28 -6.57
N GLU A 476 -23.75 23.23 -6.27
CA GLU A 476 -23.02 22.01 -5.95
C GLU A 476 -22.51 22.06 -4.52
N GLY A 477 -22.51 20.91 -3.86
CA GLY A 477 -21.77 20.72 -2.62
C GLY A 477 -20.26 20.73 -2.87
N ILE A 478 -19.49 21.00 -1.81
CA ILE A 478 -18.03 21.17 -1.90
C ILE A 478 -17.33 19.92 -2.44
N THR A 479 -17.77 18.73 -2.01
CA THR A 479 -17.17 17.47 -2.46
C THR A 479 -17.50 17.20 -3.92
N THR A 480 -18.76 17.35 -4.32
CA THR A 480 -19.19 17.19 -5.72
C THR A 480 -18.37 18.08 -6.66
N ARG A 481 -18.27 19.37 -6.32
CA ARG A 481 -17.52 20.33 -7.13
C ARG A 481 -16.05 19.94 -7.27
N LEU A 482 -15.40 19.55 -6.16
CA LEU A 482 -14.01 19.12 -6.18
C LEU A 482 -13.79 17.87 -7.03
N LEU A 483 -14.68 16.88 -6.93
CA LEU A 483 -14.60 15.65 -7.72
C LEU A 483 -14.76 15.95 -9.22
N ARG A 484 -15.75 16.75 -9.61
CA ARG A 484 -15.97 17.16 -11.01
C ARG A 484 -14.77 17.91 -11.60
N LEU A 485 -14.18 18.83 -10.85
CA LEU A 485 -12.96 19.55 -11.26
C LEU A 485 -11.77 18.61 -11.51
N ASN A 486 -11.76 17.42 -10.91
CA ASN A 486 -10.73 16.40 -11.08
C ASN A 486 -11.15 15.27 -12.04
N GLY A 487 -12.16 15.51 -12.87
CA GLY A 487 -12.59 14.58 -13.93
C GLY A 487 -13.32 13.34 -13.41
N ILE A 488 -13.94 13.42 -12.23
CA ILE A 488 -14.79 12.36 -11.68
C ILE A 488 -16.25 12.74 -11.96
N GLU A 489 -16.97 11.85 -12.65
CA GLU A 489 -18.39 12.00 -12.93
C GLU A 489 -19.18 11.88 -11.62
N VAL A 490 -20.03 12.86 -11.30
CA VAL A 490 -20.89 12.83 -10.11
C VAL A 490 -22.34 12.79 -10.54
N ILE A 491 -23.03 11.72 -10.13
CA ILE A 491 -24.44 11.42 -10.36
C ILE A 491 -25.17 11.58 -9.02
N SER A 492 -26.37 12.16 -9.03
CA SER A 492 -27.17 12.24 -7.80
C SER A 492 -27.79 10.88 -7.45
N ASP A 493 -28.11 10.66 -6.17
CA ASP A 493 -28.86 9.47 -5.78
C ASP A 493 -30.25 9.41 -6.43
N GLU A 494 -30.88 10.57 -6.62
CA GLU A 494 -32.19 10.69 -7.27
C GLU A 494 -32.12 10.32 -8.77
N GLU A 495 -31.09 10.81 -9.47
CA GLU A 495 -30.83 10.50 -10.88
C GLU A 495 -30.41 9.04 -11.09
N TYR A 496 -29.62 8.47 -10.18
CA TYR A 496 -29.22 7.07 -10.26
C TYR A 496 -30.42 6.13 -10.08
N GLU A 497 -31.35 6.45 -9.19
CA GLU A 497 -32.57 5.67 -8.98
C GLU A 497 -33.49 5.66 -10.22
N GLU A 498 -33.54 6.77 -10.97
CA GLU A 498 -34.33 6.90 -12.20
C GLU A 498 -33.70 6.17 -13.41
N ARG A 499 -32.37 6.10 -13.46
CA ARG A 499 -31.62 5.48 -14.57
C ARG A 499 -31.45 3.95 -14.47
N ALA A 500 -31.63 3.38 -13.28
CA ALA A 500 -31.19 2.01 -12.93
C ALA A 500 -32.29 0.95 -12.96
#